data_AF-A0A3D5ASC3-F1
#
_entry.id   AF-A0A3D5ASC3-F1
#
_cell.length_a   1.000
_cell.length_b   1.000
_cell.length_c   1.000
_cell.angle_alpha   90.00
_cell.angle_beta   90.00
_cell.angle_gamma   90.00
#
_symmetry.space_group_name_H-M   'P 1'
#
loop_
_entity.id
_entity.type
_entity.pdbx_description
1 polymer ?
#
loop_
_entity_poly.entity_id
_entity_poly.type
_entity_poly.pdbx_seq_one_letter_code
_entity_poly.pdbx_strand_id
1 'polypeptide(L)'
;IDSNHTGFSGTGFCNATNAVGGHAEWTVNASAAGQATIGIRYANGTTTNRPADIVVNGTVVQAAAAFNGTGAWTTWATKSLTASLNAGSNTIRISATSANGPANLDYLEVDAAPPATEYQAESAVITQGVVESNHAGFTGTGFVNYNNVSGSAVEFTVNVSATASTTLRFRYANGTTTNRPMSITVNGSVVSSNLAFNGTGAWSTWSEATVTANLNAGSNTIRATATTAGGGPNLDKLTLGGGGGGPTAAELLAKVTSCTQISNGRYRSDSETAPTIPVCQKTGAVFWQGDMDIDCDGIRTPQCNEDTDCCFLPDTACHSSTDQPLNAAQLPYVVVPSPSGIWDYRNHQIGCGTAIAIIYNSQVLYAVVGDTGPPSIIGEASYASAAALGIDPDPKTGGTDSGVTYIFFQGSQRVSPIENHNNAVTLGQQLAHTFVNNN
;
A
#
# COMPACT_ATOMS: atom_id res chain seq x y z
N ILE A 1 9.68 5.77 -34.20
CA ILE A 1 9.27 6.67 -33.11
C ILE A 1 8.63 7.86 -33.79
N ASP A 2 7.38 8.11 -33.46
CA ASP A 2 6.56 9.13 -34.10
C ASP A 2 6.22 10.23 -33.10
N SER A 3 5.78 11.38 -33.60
CA SER A 3 5.39 12.54 -32.81
C SER A 3 4.17 13.28 -33.41
N ASN A 4 3.40 12.59 -34.26
CA ASN A 4 2.28 13.14 -35.03
C ASN A 4 0.94 13.15 -34.28
N HIS A 5 0.91 12.68 -33.02
CA HIS A 5 -0.22 12.77 -32.12
C HIS A 5 0.23 13.46 -30.83
N THR A 6 -0.55 14.37 -30.26
CA THR A 6 -0.16 15.09 -29.03
C THR A 6 -0.44 14.26 -27.77
N GLY A 7 0.14 14.68 -26.64
CA GLY A 7 -0.12 14.09 -25.31
C GLY A 7 0.80 12.93 -24.90
N PHE A 8 1.75 12.53 -25.76
CA PHE A 8 2.86 11.64 -25.39
C PHE A 8 3.85 12.32 -24.44
N SER A 9 4.71 11.52 -23.82
CA SER A 9 5.77 11.98 -22.92
C SER A 9 7.11 12.04 -23.67
N GLY A 10 8.05 12.84 -23.16
CA GLY A 10 9.37 12.96 -23.79
C GLY A 10 9.29 13.49 -25.22
N THR A 11 10.03 12.87 -26.14
CA THR A 11 10.21 13.36 -27.52
C THR A 11 9.29 12.71 -28.56
N GLY A 12 8.50 11.71 -28.17
CA GLY A 12 7.62 10.97 -29.08
C GLY A 12 7.14 9.66 -28.48
N PHE A 13 6.44 8.85 -29.28
CA PHE A 13 5.92 7.54 -28.89
C PHE A 13 6.31 6.46 -29.90
N CYS A 14 6.25 5.20 -29.47
CA CYS A 14 6.44 4.04 -30.32
C CYS A 14 5.16 3.71 -31.09
N ASN A 15 5.21 3.90 -32.41
CA ASN A 15 4.25 3.36 -33.37
C ASN A 15 4.91 2.14 -34.05
N ALA A 16 4.65 0.94 -33.53
CA ALA A 16 5.26 -0.28 -34.05
C ALA A 16 4.52 -0.77 -35.30
N THR A 17 5.19 -1.60 -36.11
CA THR A 17 4.62 -2.16 -37.34
C THR A 17 3.27 -2.84 -37.09
N ASN A 18 2.28 -2.53 -37.93
CA ASN A 18 0.98 -3.21 -37.94
C ASN A 18 1.10 -4.63 -38.52
N ALA A 19 1.54 -5.56 -37.68
CA ALA A 19 1.67 -6.97 -38.01
C ALA A 19 1.62 -7.82 -36.72
N VAL A 20 1.27 -9.10 -36.86
CA VAL A 20 1.49 -10.08 -35.79
C VAL A 20 2.98 -10.10 -35.46
N GLY A 21 3.33 -9.98 -34.18
CA GLY A 21 4.72 -9.89 -33.72
C GLY A 21 5.35 -8.50 -33.81
N GLY A 22 4.64 -7.49 -34.31
CA GLY A 22 5.04 -6.09 -34.16
C GLY A 22 5.12 -5.73 -32.67
N HIS A 23 6.25 -5.17 -32.23
CA HIS A 23 6.52 -5.00 -30.81
C HIS A 23 7.31 -3.75 -30.46
N ALA A 24 7.22 -3.39 -29.18
CA ALA A 24 8.19 -2.54 -28.49
C ALA A 24 8.82 -3.37 -27.35
N GLU A 25 10.10 -3.14 -27.08
CA GLU A 25 10.84 -3.79 -26.00
C GLU A 25 11.62 -2.75 -25.20
N TRP A 26 11.45 -2.80 -23.89
CA TRP A 26 12.19 -2.01 -22.92
C TRP A 26 13.20 -2.90 -22.22
N THR A 27 14.37 -2.32 -21.91
CA THR A 27 15.30 -2.88 -20.93
C THR A 27 15.17 -2.06 -19.64
N VAL A 28 14.84 -2.71 -18.53
CA VAL A 28 14.68 -2.10 -17.21
C VAL A 28 15.64 -2.74 -16.22
N ASN A 29 16.25 -1.93 -15.35
CA ASN A 29 17.11 -2.45 -14.29
C ASN A 29 16.34 -2.46 -12.97
N ALA A 30 16.24 -3.61 -12.33
CA ALA A 30 15.73 -3.75 -10.96
C ALA A 30 16.91 -3.91 -10.01
N SER A 31 16.90 -3.21 -8.87
CA SER A 31 17.97 -3.31 -7.86
C SER A 31 18.02 -4.67 -7.19
N ALA A 32 16.90 -5.41 -7.19
CA ALA A 32 16.79 -6.77 -6.71
C ALA A 32 15.74 -7.55 -7.49
N ALA A 33 15.77 -8.88 -7.35
CA ALA A 33 14.72 -9.74 -7.88
C ALA A 33 13.46 -9.62 -7.02
N GLY A 34 12.28 -9.61 -7.63
CA GLY A 34 11.03 -9.47 -6.91
C GLY A 34 9.83 -9.16 -7.80
N GLN A 35 8.65 -9.11 -7.21
CA GLN A 35 7.44 -8.66 -7.91
C GLN A 35 7.52 -7.15 -8.13
N ALA A 36 7.14 -6.71 -9.32
CA ALA A 36 7.02 -5.31 -9.68
C ALA A 36 5.64 -5.03 -10.29
N THR A 37 5.13 -3.82 -10.07
CA THR A 37 3.99 -3.30 -10.82
C THR A 37 4.53 -2.63 -12.09
N ILE A 38 4.02 -3.04 -13.24
CA ILE A 38 4.38 -2.51 -14.55
C ILE A 38 3.18 -1.71 -15.07
N GLY A 39 3.39 -0.41 -15.30
CA GLY A 39 2.44 0.48 -15.94
C GLY A 39 2.84 0.74 -17.40
N ILE A 40 1.94 0.48 -18.34
CA ILE A 40 2.18 0.67 -19.78
C ILE A 40 1.24 1.77 -20.27
N ARG A 41 1.80 2.93 -20.64
CA ARG A 41 1.00 4.03 -21.19
C ARG A 41 0.84 3.85 -22.69
N TYR A 42 -0.41 3.88 -23.16
CA TYR A 42 -0.77 3.59 -24.54
C TYR A 42 -1.90 4.48 -25.07
N ALA A 43 -2.00 4.57 -26.39
CA ALA A 43 -3.14 5.15 -27.09
C ALA A 43 -3.62 4.19 -28.18
N ASN A 44 -4.93 3.97 -28.25
CA ASN A 44 -5.60 3.27 -29.34
C ASN A 44 -6.76 4.14 -29.81
N GLY A 45 -6.53 4.95 -30.83
CA GLY A 45 -7.54 5.88 -31.33
C GLY A 45 -8.69 5.24 -32.10
N THR A 46 -8.80 3.91 -32.10
CA THR A 46 -9.87 3.16 -32.76
C THR A 46 -10.82 2.53 -31.74
N THR A 47 -11.95 2.01 -32.18
CA THR A 47 -12.85 1.21 -31.32
C THR A 47 -12.48 -0.28 -31.28
N THR A 48 -11.57 -0.73 -32.14
CA THR A 48 -11.13 -2.12 -32.22
C THR A 48 -9.98 -2.37 -31.23
N ASN A 49 -10.10 -3.40 -30.40
CA ASN A 49 -9.02 -3.80 -29.49
C ASN A 49 -7.75 -4.16 -30.28
N ARG A 50 -6.58 -3.79 -29.73
CA ARG A 50 -5.25 -4.16 -30.25
C ARG A 50 -4.54 -5.08 -29.26
N PRO A 51 -4.90 -6.38 -29.22
CA PRO A 51 -4.36 -7.29 -28.22
C PRO A 51 -2.86 -7.55 -28.43
N ALA A 52 -2.13 -7.69 -27.32
CA ALA A 52 -0.70 -7.99 -27.33
C ALA A 52 -0.31 -8.92 -26.17
N ASP A 53 0.64 -9.80 -26.41
CA ASP A 53 1.33 -10.55 -25.36
C ASP A 53 2.27 -9.61 -24.62
N ILE A 54 2.21 -9.65 -23.29
CA ILE A 54 3.16 -8.99 -22.40
C ILE A 54 4.17 -10.04 -21.97
N VAL A 55 5.43 -9.82 -22.33
CA VAL A 55 6.53 -10.78 -22.14
C VAL A 55 7.59 -10.14 -21.25
N VAL A 56 7.95 -10.83 -20.17
CA VAL A 56 9.01 -10.42 -19.25
C VAL A 56 10.11 -11.48 -19.28
N ASN A 57 11.34 -11.10 -19.62
CA ASN A 57 12.49 -12.00 -19.72
C ASN A 57 12.21 -13.27 -20.55
N GLY A 58 11.50 -13.10 -21.68
CA GLY A 58 11.12 -14.20 -22.57
C GLY A 58 9.90 -15.03 -22.12
N THR A 59 9.32 -14.75 -20.95
CA THR A 59 8.12 -15.43 -20.44
C THR A 59 6.87 -14.59 -20.69
N VAL A 60 5.84 -15.16 -21.33
CA VAL A 60 4.54 -14.49 -21.49
C VAL A 60 3.87 -14.42 -20.12
N VAL A 61 3.81 -13.23 -19.53
CA VAL A 61 3.17 -12.99 -18.23
C VAL A 61 1.70 -12.63 -18.36
N GLN A 62 1.30 -12.11 -19.53
CA GLN A 62 -0.10 -11.92 -19.88
C GLN A 62 -0.30 -12.13 -21.37
N ALA A 63 -1.02 -13.19 -21.73
CA ALA A 63 -1.35 -13.51 -23.11
C ALA A 63 -2.51 -12.64 -23.62
N ALA A 64 -2.41 -12.18 -24.88
CA ALA A 64 -3.45 -11.41 -25.58
C ALA A 64 -4.09 -10.29 -24.74
N ALA A 65 -3.26 -9.57 -23.96
CA ALA A 65 -3.70 -8.49 -23.09
C ALA A 65 -4.42 -7.42 -23.92
N ALA A 66 -5.61 -7.01 -23.45
CA ALA A 66 -6.42 -6.02 -24.17
C ALA A 66 -5.83 -4.61 -24.03
N PHE A 67 -5.67 -3.94 -25.16
CA PHE A 67 -5.39 -2.50 -25.28
C PHE A 67 -6.58 -1.88 -26.04
N ASN A 68 -7.65 -1.63 -25.28
CA ASN A 68 -8.93 -1.17 -25.79
C ASN A 68 -8.85 0.25 -26.36
N GLY A 69 -9.85 0.64 -27.14
CA GLY A 69 -9.94 2.00 -27.67
C GLY A 69 -9.88 3.07 -26.58
N THR A 70 -8.98 4.04 -26.73
CA THR A 70 -8.86 5.23 -25.86
C THR A 70 -9.68 6.42 -26.37
N GLY A 71 -10.45 6.23 -27.44
CA GLY A 71 -11.33 7.23 -28.05
C GLY A 71 -10.66 8.12 -29.10
N ALA A 72 -9.38 8.47 -28.92
CA ALA A 72 -8.59 9.19 -29.91
C ALA A 72 -7.09 8.87 -29.77
N TRP A 73 -6.31 9.03 -30.84
CA TRP A 73 -4.86 8.83 -30.81
C TRP A 73 -4.11 9.86 -29.95
N THR A 74 -4.76 10.96 -29.60
CA THR A 74 -4.28 11.98 -28.66
C THR A 74 -4.71 11.72 -27.21
N THR A 75 -5.50 10.68 -26.97
CA THR A 75 -5.98 10.29 -25.64
C THR A 75 -5.23 9.05 -25.20
N TRP A 76 -4.55 9.15 -24.06
CA TRP A 76 -3.66 8.12 -23.53
C TRP A 76 -4.27 7.49 -22.28
N ALA A 77 -4.08 6.19 -22.12
CA ALA A 77 -4.48 5.42 -20.96
C ALA A 77 -3.31 4.59 -20.43
N THR A 78 -3.43 4.08 -19.20
CA THR A 78 -2.42 3.21 -18.60
C THR A 78 -3.01 1.82 -18.39
N LYS A 79 -2.26 0.80 -18.81
CA LYS A 79 -2.53 -0.59 -18.46
C LYS A 79 -1.53 -1.05 -17.40
N SER A 80 -2.03 -1.48 -16.25
CA SER A 80 -1.19 -1.98 -15.16
C SER A 80 -1.26 -3.50 -15.05
N LEU A 81 -0.14 -4.13 -14.71
CA LEU A 81 -0.04 -5.54 -14.32
C LEU A 81 1.07 -5.72 -13.27
N THR A 82 1.11 -6.88 -12.64
CA THR A 82 2.26 -7.30 -11.82
C THR A 82 3.05 -8.41 -12.52
N ALA A 83 4.37 -8.37 -12.41
CA ALA A 83 5.26 -9.40 -12.92
C ALA A 83 6.54 -9.50 -12.07
N SER A 84 7.16 -10.68 -12.07
CA SER A 84 8.46 -10.86 -11.40
C SER A 84 9.60 -10.37 -12.30
N LEU A 85 10.49 -9.57 -11.73
CA LEU A 85 11.74 -9.14 -12.32
C LEU A 85 12.92 -9.86 -11.64
N ASN A 86 13.97 -10.11 -12.40
CA ASN A 86 15.28 -10.51 -11.91
C ASN A 86 16.01 -9.30 -11.32
N ALA A 87 16.98 -9.53 -10.44
CA ALA A 87 17.94 -8.49 -10.08
C ALA A 87 18.78 -8.11 -11.31
N GLY A 88 19.06 -6.83 -11.48
CA GLY A 88 19.74 -6.29 -12.64
C GLY A 88 18.82 -6.11 -13.84
N SER A 89 19.35 -6.38 -15.04
CA SER A 89 18.69 -6.09 -16.30
C SER A 89 17.55 -7.08 -16.60
N ASN A 90 16.41 -6.54 -17.02
CA ASN A 90 15.23 -7.27 -17.44
C ASN A 90 14.75 -6.75 -18.79
N THR A 91 14.15 -7.61 -19.60
CA THR A 91 13.44 -7.20 -20.81
C THR A 91 11.94 -7.27 -20.58
N ILE A 92 11.22 -6.23 -21.01
CA ILE A 92 9.76 -6.21 -21.04
C ILE A 92 9.34 -5.90 -22.47
N ARG A 93 8.59 -6.80 -23.10
CA ARG A 93 8.17 -6.69 -24.50
C ARG A 93 6.65 -6.75 -24.61
N ILE A 94 6.10 -5.87 -25.44
CA ILE A 94 4.68 -5.85 -25.79
C ILE A 94 4.57 -6.25 -27.26
N SER A 95 4.07 -7.45 -27.52
CA SER A 95 4.08 -8.08 -28.86
C SER A 95 2.67 -8.31 -29.37
N ALA A 96 2.29 -7.67 -30.48
CA ALA A 96 0.95 -7.79 -31.03
C ALA A 96 0.59 -9.23 -31.41
N THR A 97 -0.63 -9.64 -31.06
CA THR A 97 -1.17 -10.96 -31.44
C THR A 97 -2.10 -10.90 -32.65
N SER A 98 -2.26 -9.71 -33.24
CA SER A 98 -3.12 -9.49 -34.42
C SER A 98 -2.39 -8.71 -35.51
N ALA A 99 -2.90 -8.81 -36.75
CA ALA A 99 -2.35 -8.10 -37.90
C ALA A 99 -2.46 -6.57 -37.79
N ASN A 100 -3.28 -6.06 -36.87
CA ASN A 100 -3.42 -4.62 -36.64
C ASN A 100 -2.23 -4.03 -35.87
N GLY A 101 -1.27 -4.83 -35.38
CA GLY A 101 -0.17 -4.36 -34.54
C GLY A 101 -0.61 -3.97 -33.11
N PRO A 102 0.34 -3.51 -32.28
CA PRO A 102 0.02 -3.08 -30.92
C PRO A 102 -0.62 -1.68 -30.97
N ALA A 103 -1.14 -1.22 -29.83
CA ALA A 103 -1.47 0.20 -29.66
C ALA A 103 -0.21 1.08 -29.77
N ASN A 104 -0.38 2.40 -29.90
CA ASN A 104 0.75 3.32 -29.75
C ASN A 104 1.22 3.26 -28.30
N LEU A 105 2.53 3.12 -28.07
CA LEU A 105 3.11 2.94 -26.73
C LEU A 105 3.99 4.15 -26.41
N ASP A 106 3.73 4.81 -25.29
CA ASP A 106 4.45 6.02 -24.89
C ASP A 106 5.66 5.66 -24.01
N TYR A 107 5.38 5.34 -22.75
CA TYR A 107 6.39 4.88 -21.79
C TYR A 107 5.93 3.64 -21.05
N LEU A 108 6.91 3.01 -20.40
CA LEU A 108 6.71 1.95 -19.42
C LEU A 108 7.27 2.42 -18.08
N GLU A 109 6.50 2.25 -17.02
CA GLU A 109 6.87 2.52 -15.64
C GLU A 109 6.97 1.20 -14.88
N VAL A 110 8.02 1.06 -14.08
CA VAL A 110 8.25 -0.10 -13.22
C VAL A 110 8.38 0.37 -11.79
N ASP A 111 7.46 -0.06 -10.95
CA ASP A 111 7.52 0.08 -9.50
C ASP A 111 7.89 -1.29 -8.91
N ALA A 112 9.19 -1.50 -8.69
CA ALA A 112 9.71 -2.74 -8.12
C ALA A 112 9.52 -2.74 -6.61
N ALA A 113 8.86 -3.76 -6.07
CA ALA A 113 8.77 -3.91 -4.62
C ALA A 113 10.18 -3.98 -4.03
N PRO A 114 10.46 -3.34 -2.87
CA PRO A 114 11.76 -3.47 -2.23
C PRO A 114 12.07 -4.94 -1.99
N PRO A 115 13.34 -5.38 -2.15
CA PRO A 115 13.72 -6.75 -1.89
C PRO A 115 13.24 -7.18 -0.51
N ALA A 116 12.54 -8.32 -0.46
CA ALA A 116 12.21 -8.94 0.80
C ALA A 116 13.53 -9.29 1.50
N THR A 117 13.72 -8.82 2.73
CA THR A 117 14.94 -9.14 3.48
C THR A 117 14.79 -10.52 4.10
N GLU A 118 15.66 -11.45 3.70
CA GLU A 118 15.64 -12.83 4.16
C GLU A 118 16.69 -13.08 5.24
N TYR A 119 16.30 -13.85 6.26
CA TYR A 119 17.13 -14.25 7.37
C TYR A 119 17.10 -15.78 7.48
N GLN A 120 18.25 -16.40 7.21
CA GLN A 120 18.41 -17.85 7.22
C GLN A 120 18.34 -18.40 8.65
N ALA A 121 17.52 -19.43 8.90
CA ALA A 121 17.32 -19.97 10.24
C ALA A 121 18.60 -20.66 10.75
N GLU A 122 19.39 -21.25 9.87
CA GLU A 122 20.66 -21.88 10.23
C GLU A 122 21.75 -20.90 10.67
N SER A 123 21.55 -19.61 10.41
CA SER A 123 22.44 -18.52 10.86
C SER A 123 21.92 -17.78 12.10
N ALA A 124 20.74 -18.16 12.59
CA ALA A 124 20.09 -17.54 13.74
C ALA A 124 20.58 -18.15 15.07
N VAL A 125 20.15 -17.59 16.20
CA VAL A 125 20.44 -18.17 17.51
C VAL A 125 19.48 -19.33 17.75
N ILE A 126 20.03 -20.53 17.96
CA ILE A 126 19.26 -21.78 18.12
C ILE A 126 19.29 -22.21 19.59
N THR A 127 18.12 -22.51 20.15
CA THR A 127 17.96 -23.09 21.49
C THR A 127 17.30 -24.46 21.37
N GLN A 128 18.03 -25.52 21.70
CA GLN A 128 17.54 -26.91 21.63
C GLN A 128 17.07 -27.30 20.22
N GLY A 129 17.98 -27.25 19.27
CA GLY A 129 17.79 -27.71 17.90
C GLY A 129 19.15 -27.86 17.21
N VAL A 130 19.14 -28.36 15.98
CA VAL A 130 20.35 -28.56 15.18
C VAL A 130 20.13 -28.08 13.75
N VAL A 131 21.19 -27.61 13.11
CA VAL A 131 21.18 -27.33 11.67
C VAL A 131 21.36 -28.64 10.91
N GLU A 132 20.48 -28.91 9.96
CA GLU A 132 20.55 -30.08 9.09
C GLU A 132 20.35 -29.69 7.62
N SER A 133 20.70 -30.62 6.73
CA SER A 133 20.56 -30.46 5.27
C SER A 133 20.13 -31.78 4.60
N ASN A 134 19.50 -32.67 5.37
CA ASN A 134 19.13 -34.04 4.97
C ASN A 134 17.76 -34.14 4.26
N HIS A 135 17.08 -33.02 4.06
CA HIS A 135 15.85 -32.91 3.26
C HIS A 135 16.03 -31.89 2.15
N ALA A 136 15.50 -32.14 0.95
CA ALA A 136 15.66 -31.24 -0.17
C ALA A 136 14.77 -29.98 -0.06
N GLY A 137 15.13 -28.93 -0.80
CA GLY A 137 14.27 -27.75 -1.02
C GLY A 137 14.39 -26.64 0.03
N PHE A 138 15.33 -26.72 0.98
CA PHE A 138 15.70 -25.58 1.83
C PHE A 138 16.47 -24.52 1.02
N THR A 139 16.62 -23.34 1.61
CA THR A 139 17.44 -22.23 1.10
C THR A 139 18.74 -22.12 1.90
N GLY A 140 19.73 -21.39 1.40
CA GLY A 140 21.00 -21.26 2.11
C GLY A 140 21.76 -22.58 2.19
N THR A 141 22.26 -22.91 3.38
CA THR A 141 23.14 -24.08 3.61
C THR A 141 22.46 -25.19 4.40
N GLY A 142 21.29 -24.94 4.96
CA GLY A 142 20.52 -25.93 5.71
C GLY A 142 19.21 -25.35 6.24
N PHE A 143 18.64 -26.02 7.22
CA PHE A 143 17.47 -25.57 7.98
C PHE A 143 17.64 -25.99 9.44
N VAL A 144 16.89 -25.38 10.35
CA VAL A 144 16.88 -25.77 11.76
C VAL A 144 15.83 -26.85 12.00
N ASN A 145 16.29 -28.01 12.47
CA ASN A 145 15.45 -29.04 13.06
C ASN A 145 15.36 -28.82 14.58
N TYR A 146 14.15 -28.53 15.08
CA TYR A 146 13.90 -28.32 16.50
C TYR A 146 13.94 -29.66 17.24
N ASN A 147 14.51 -29.69 18.45
CA ASN A 147 14.29 -30.83 19.34
C ASN A 147 12.79 -30.94 19.65
N ASN A 148 12.28 -32.17 19.76
CA ASN A 148 10.89 -32.43 20.14
C ASN A 148 10.68 -32.15 21.65
N VAL A 149 10.67 -30.87 22.02
CA VAL A 149 10.47 -30.38 23.39
C VAL A 149 9.85 -28.99 23.35
N SER A 150 8.98 -28.69 24.32
CA SER A 150 8.45 -27.33 24.51
C SER A 150 9.58 -26.39 24.93
N GLY A 151 9.60 -25.18 24.37
CA GLY A 151 10.65 -24.19 24.63
C GLY A 151 11.88 -24.27 23.71
N SER A 152 11.97 -25.26 22.80
CA SER A 152 12.92 -25.19 21.68
C SER A 152 12.61 -23.98 20.80
N ALA A 153 13.65 -23.29 20.30
CA ALA A 153 13.47 -21.98 19.67
C ALA A 153 14.54 -21.65 18.63
N VAL A 154 14.16 -20.76 17.71
CA VAL A 154 15.07 -20.02 16.82
C VAL A 154 14.80 -18.53 17.02
N GLU A 155 15.85 -17.75 17.22
CA GLU A 155 15.81 -16.29 17.39
C GLU A 155 16.62 -15.59 16.31
N PHE A 156 15.92 -14.83 15.47
CA PHE A 156 16.49 -14.00 14.43
C PHE A 156 16.83 -12.62 14.98
N THR A 157 17.97 -12.07 14.58
CA THR A 157 18.26 -10.63 14.70
C THR A 157 18.04 -9.99 13.34
N VAL A 158 17.09 -9.06 13.24
CA VAL A 158 16.71 -8.40 11.99
C VAL A 158 16.93 -6.90 12.09
N ASN A 159 17.30 -6.27 10.98
CA ASN A 159 17.39 -4.82 10.89
C ASN A 159 16.32 -4.28 9.94
N VAL A 160 15.61 -3.24 10.38
CA VAL A 160 14.70 -2.46 9.52
C VAL A 160 15.10 -0.98 9.58
N SER A 161 14.97 -0.26 8.48
CA SER A 161 15.42 1.15 8.40
C SER A 161 14.54 2.11 9.20
N ALA A 162 13.29 1.72 9.47
CA ALA A 162 12.30 2.53 10.15
C ALA A 162 11.36 1.65 10.97
N THR A 163 10.70 2.23 11.98
CA THR A 163 9.67 1.53 12.75
C THR A 163 8.48 1.25 11.83
N ALA A 164 8.11 -0.02 11.67
CA ALA A 164 7.08 -0.42 10.71
C ALA A 164 6.32 -1.69 11.15
N SER A 165 5.02 -1.72 10.87
CA SER A 165 4.25 -2.96 10.88
C SER A 165 4.75 -3.84 9.72
N THR A 166 5.24 -5.03 10.05
CA THR A 166 5.94 -5.91 9.11
C THR A 166 5.31 -7.30 9.15
N THR A 167 4.99 -7.84 7.99
CA THR A 167 4.61 -9.26 7.88
C THR A 167 5.87 -10.13 7.96
N LEU A 168 5.93 -10.92 9.01
CA LEU A 168 6.94 -11.95 9.23
C LEU A 168 6.47 -13.22 8.54
N ARG A 169 7.24 -13.73 7.57
CA ARG A 169 6.94 -14.98 6.85
C ARG A 169 7.96 -16.05 7.21
N PHE A 170 7.52 -17.07 7.94
CA PHE A 170 8.34 -18.20 8.34
C PHE A 170 8.18 -19.33 7.32
N ARG A 171 9.24 -19.66 6.59
CA ARG A 171 9.27 -20.81 5.68
C ARG A 171 9.63 -22.07 6.46
N TYR A 172 8.78 -23.08 6.39
CA TYR A 172 8.90 -24.28 7.22
C TYR A 172 8.47 -25.56 6.50
N ALA A 173 8.90 -26.70 7.01
CA ALA A 173 8.39 -28.02 6.66
C ALA A 173 7.93 -28.76 7.92
N ASN A 174 6.74 -29.35 7.85
CA ASN A 174 6.21 -30.23 8.88
C ASN A 174 5.73 -31.50 8.18
N GLY A 175 6.59 -32.52 8.09
CA GLY A 175 6.27 -33.76 7.38
C GLY A 175 5.23 -34.65 8.07
N THR A 176 4.64 -34.20 9.19
CA THR A 176 3.60 -34.92 9.92
C THR A 176 2.22 -34.35 9.60
N THR A 177 1.15 -35.00 10.09
CA THR A 177 -0.23 -34.46 10.02
C THR A 177 -0.59 -33.61 11.24
N THR A 178 0.23 -33.63 12.30
CA THR A 178 -0.02 -32.91 13.55
C THR A 178 0.57 -31.50 13.47
N ASN A 179 -0.23 -30.47 13.79
CA ASN A 179 0.24 -29.10 13.89
C ASN A 179 1.36 -28.96 14.94
N ARG A 180 2.39 -28.17 14.64
CA ARG A 180 3.51 -27.86 15.54
C ARG A 180 3.54 -26.37 15.86
N PRO A 181 2.61 -25.86 16.68
CA PRO A 181 2.48 -24.42 16.88
C PRO A 181 3.66 -23.82 17.66
N MET A 182 3.93 -22.54 17.39
CA MET A 182 4.97 -21.78 18.06
C MET A 182 4.45 -20.44 18.56
N SER A 183 4.97 -19.99 19.71
CA SER A 183 4.84 -18.61 20.17
C SER A 183 5.88 -17.74 19.47
N ILE A 184 5.44 -16.64 18.89
CA ILE A 184 6.29 -15.64 18.24
C ILE A 184 6.40 -14.43 19.16
N THR A 185 7.62 -14.06 19.52
CA THR A 185 7.91 -12.81 20.24
C THR A 185 8.75 -11.88 19.39
N VAL A 186 8.53 -10.57 19.55
CA VAL A 186 9.33 -9.50 18.97
C VAL A 186 9.83 -8.60 20.09
N ASN A 187 11.15 -8.43 20.19
CA ASN A 187 11.79 -7.66 21.26
C ASN A 187 11.32 -8.07 22.66
N GLY A 188 11.09 -9.38 22.86
CA GLY A 188 10.58 -9.96 24.11
C GLY A 188 9.06 -9.94 24.29
N SER A 189 8.31 -9.18 23.48
CA SER A 189 6.84 -9.10 23.55
C SER A 189 6.17 -10.16 22.68
N VAL A 190 5.17 -10.86 23.20
CA VAL A 190 4.41 -11.87 22.44
C VAL A 190 3.53 -11.19 21.39
N VAL A 191 3.75 -11.52 20.11
CA VAL A 191 2.91 -11.06 18.99
C VAL A 191 1.94 -12.13 18.51
N SER A 192 2.25 -13.41 18.75
CA SER A 192 1.32 -14.52 18.62
C SER A 192 1.70 -15.61 19.60
N SER A 193 0.77 -16.04 20.45
CA SER A 193 1.06 -17.07 21.47
C SER A 193 1.02 -18.49 20.91
N ASN A 194 0.43 -18.70 19.73
CA ASN A 194 0.16 -20.03 19.18
C ASN A 194 0.01 -20.02 17.64
N LEU A 195 0.98 -19.44 16.93
CA LEU A 195 0.99 -19.45 15.47
C LEU A 195 1.07 -20.90 14.96
N ALA A 196 0.17 -21.28 14.05
CA ALA A 196 0.08 -22.64 13.54
C ALA A 196 1.11 -22.92 12.44
N PHE A 197 1.74 -24.10 12.51
CA PHE A 197 2.63 -24.67 11.51
C PHE A 197 2.12 -26.06 11.15
N ASN A 198 1.09 -26.09 10.31
CA ASN A 198 0.34 -27.29 9.94
C ASN A 198 1.19 -28.26 9.10
N GLY A 199 0.73 -29.51 8.99
CA GLY A 199 1.41 -30.50 8.16
C GLY A 199 1.57 -30.06 6.71
N THR A 200 2.79 -30.12 6.19
CA THR A 200 3.13 -29.83 4.78
C THR A 200 3.13 -31.08 3.91
N GLY A 201 2.86 -32.26 4.50
CA GLY A 201 2.75 -33.54 3.80
C GLY A 201 4.06 -34.30 3.66
N ALA A 202 5.21 -33.61 3.59
CA ALA A 202 6.54 -34.23 3.60
C ALA A 202 7.61 -33.26 4.14
N TRP A 203 8.71 -33.77 4.67
CA TRP A 203 9.82 -32.96 5.19
C TRP A 203 10.63 -32.24 4.10
N SER A 204 10.47 -32.64 2.84
CA SER A 204 10.99 -31.93 1.67
C SER A 204 9.97 -30.97 1.04
N THR A 205 8.77 -30.86 1.61
CA THR A 205 7.72 -29.94 1.15
C THR A 205 7.64 -28.77 2.11
N TRP A 206 7.89 -27.58 1.59
CA TRP A 206 7.98 -26.34 2.36
C TRP A 206 6.74 -25.48 2.13
N SER A 207 6.28 -24.81 3.19
CA SER A 207 5.17 -23.86 3.19
C SER A 207 5.54 -22.63 4.00
N GLU A 208 4.65 -21.64 4.05
CA GLU A 208 4.83 -20.42 4.83
C GLU A 208 3.76 -20.29 5.91
N ALA A 209 4.17 -19.84 7.09
CA ALA A 209 3.29 -19.34 8.14
C ALA A 209 3.58 -17.84 8.31
N THR A 210 2.54 -17.03 8.47
CA THR A 210 2.69 -15.57 8.52
C THR A 210 2.08 -14.98 9.78
N VAL A 211 2.68 -13.90 10.25
CA VAL A 211 2.16 -13.06 11.33
C VAL A 211 2.63 -11.63 11.11
N THR A 212 1.83 -10.65 11.49
CA THR A 212 2.23 -9.24 11.43
C THR A 212 2.73 -8.78 12.79
N ALA A 213 3.82 -8.02 12.81
CA ALA A 213 4.40 -7.46 14.03
C ALA A 213 4.99 -6.08 13.78
N ASN A 214 4.95 -5.22 14.80
CA ASN A 214 5.65 -3.94 14.75
C ASN A 214 7.13 -4.16 15.06
N LEU A 215 7.99 -3.75 14.12
CA LEU A 215 9.45 -3.69 14.29
C LEU A 215 9.86 -2.26 14.55
N ASN A 216 10.82 -2.04 15.45
CA ASN A 216 11.44 -0.74 15.71
C ASN A 216 12.48 -0.42 14.63
N ALA A 217 12.73 0.86 14.34
CA ALA A 217 13.88 1.25 13.53
C ALA A 217 15.18 0.66 14.12
N GLY A 218 16.05 0.14 13.25
CA GLY A 218 17.28 -0.56 13.62
C GLY A 218 17.05 -2.04 13.94
N SER A 219 17.81 -2.54 14.92
CA SER A 219 17.86 -3.97 15.26
C SER A 219 16.65 -4.42 16.08
N ASN A 220 16.08 -5.56 15.73
CA ASN A 220 14.98 -6.23 16.43
C ASN A 220 15.30 -7.72 16.62
N THR A 221 14.81 -8.30 17.70
CA THR A 221 14.82 -9.76 17.89
C THR A 221 13.44 -10.35 17.59
N ILE A 222 13.41 -11.45 16.83
CA ILE A 222 12.20 -12.20 16.53
C ILE A 222 12.44 -13.66 16.91
N ARG A 223 11.71 -14.16 17.91
CA ARG A 223 11.90 -15.52 18.43
C ARG A 223 10.68 -16.39 18.19
N ALA A 224 10.87 -17.52 17.52
CA ALA A 224 9.85 -18.55 17.30
C ALA A 224 10.10 -19.74 18.24
N THR A 225 9.22 -19.92 19.23
CA THR A 225 9.37 -20.87 20.34
C THR A 225 8.29 -21.95 20.29
N ALA A 226 8.67 -23.23 20.21
CA ALA A 226 7.74 -24.34 20.25
C ALA A 226 6.93 -24.36 21.55
N THR A 227 5.60 -24.49 21.46
CA THR A 227 4.70 -24.48 22.63
C THR A 227 4.33 -25.88 23.12
N THR A 228 4.67 -26.92 22.36
CA THR A 228 4.28 -28.31 22.66
C THR A 228 5.50 -29.23 22.79
N ALA A 229 5.31 -30.40 23.41
CA ALA A 229 6.35 -31.43 23.47
C ALA A 229 6.74 -32.01 22.10
N GLY A 230 5.98 -31.69 21.03
CA GLY A 230 6.33 -32.07 19.67
C GLY A 230 7.45 -31.23 19.05
N GLY A 231 7.92 -30.16 19.72
CA GLY A 231 8.89 -29.22 19.15
C GLY A 231 8.31 -28.35 18.03
N GLY A 232 9.17 -27.59 17.37
CA GLY A 232 8.84 -26.79 16.18
C GLY A 232 8.88 -27.62 14.89
N PRO A 233 8.42 -27.06 13.75
CA PRO A 233 8.68 -27.63 12.43
C PRO A 233 10.17 -27.52 12.06
N ASN A 234 10.57 -28.09 10.93
CA ASN A 234 11.84 -27.72 10.31
C ASN A 234 11.70 -26.28 9.81
N LEU A 235 12.52 -25.35 10.31
CA LEU A 235 12.45 -23.93 9.95
C LEU A 235 13.63 -23.58 9.05
N ASP A 236 13.33 -23.02 7.89
CA ASP A 236 14.33 -22.71 6.85
C ASP A 236 14.74 -21.24 6.89
N LYS A 237 13.79 -20.32 6.80
CA LYS A 237 14.08 -18.88 6.85
C LYS A 237 12.92 -18.06 7.40
N LEU A 238 13.26 -16.87 7.88
CA LEU A 238 12.35 -15.77 8.08
C LEU A 238 12.52 -14.78 6.92
N THR A 239 11.45 -14.49 6.21
CA THR A 239 11.39 -13.40 5.25
C THR A 239 10.61 -12.26 5.85
N LEU A 240 11.23 -11.08 5.94
CA LEU A 240 10.48 -9.85 6.16
C LEU A 240 9.84 -9.49 4.83
N GLY A 241 8.51 -9.60 4.77
CA GLY A 241 7.80 -9.14 3.60
C GLY A 241 8.03 -7.66 3.37
N GLY A 242 8.22 -7.27 2.10
CA GLY A 242 8.51 -5.90 1.67
C GLY A 242 7.79 -4.89 2.56
N GLY A 243 8.57 -4.00 3.19
CA GLY A 243 8.19 -3.19 4.36
C GLY A 243 6.75 -2.71 4.32
N GLY A 244 5.90 -3.33 5.15
CA GLY A 244 4.45 -3.10 5.17
C GLY A 244 4.00 -1.97 6.09
N GLY A 245 4.91 -1.03 6.38
CA GLY A 245 4.57 0.31 6.85
C GLY A 245 4.80 1.27 5.70
N GLY A 246 3.91 2.23 5.52
CA GLY A 246 4.23 3.42 4.75
C GLY A 246 5.36 4.20 5.44
N PRO A 247 5.86 5.28 4.83
CA PRO A 247 6.82 6.15 5.49
C PRO A 247 6.35 6.56 6.88
N THR A 248 7.29 6.71 7.79
CA THR A 248 7.03 7.17 9.16
C THR A 248 6.42 8.58 9.15
N ALA A 249 5.76 8.93 10.25
CA ALA A 249 5.27 10.29 10.47
C ALA A 249 6.39 11.33 10.30
N ALA A 250 7.60 11.05 10.80
CA ALA A 250 8.74 11.94 10.66
C ALA A 250 9.17 12.14 9.20
N GLU A 251 9.21 11.07 8.40
CA GLU A 251 9.56 11.14 6.98
C GLU A 251 8.53 11.96 6.20
N LEU A 252 7.24 11.76 6.46
CA LEU A 252 6.16 12.53 5.83
C LEU A 252 6.20 14.00 6.25
N LEU A 253 6.28 14.27 7.56
CA LEU A 253 6.33 15.62 8.13
C LEU A 253 7.54 16.41 7.60
N ALA A 254 8.68 15.75 7.40
CA ALA A 254 9.87 16.38 6.82
C ALA A 254 9.62 16.95 5.41
N LYS A 255 8.72 16.36 4.63
CA LYS A 255 8.39 16.81 3.27
C LYS A 255 7.40 17.98 3.22
N VAL A 256 6.62 18.16 4.28
CA VAL A 256 5.53 19.15 4.36
C VAL A 256 5.83 20.32 5.30
N THR A 257 7.11 20.61 5.56
CA THR A 257 7.55 21.74 6.38
C THR A 257 7.38 23.11 5.71
N SER A 258 7.20 23.15 4.39
CA SER A 258 7.07 24.37 3.59
C SER A 258 5.80 24.37 2.75
N CYS A 259 5.07 25.50 2.72
CA CYS A 259 3.82 25.62 1.98
C CYS A 259 3.97 26.42 0.69
N THR A 260 3.77 25.78 -0.46
CA THR A 260 3.40 26.47 -1.71
C THR A 260 1.88 26.55 -1.74
N GLN A 261 1.32 27.67 -1.30
CA GLN A 261 -0.13 27.83 -1.20
C GLN A 261 -0.78 27.79 -2.60
N ILE A 262 -1.81 26.96 -2.74
CA ILE A 262 -2.62 26.81 -3.97
C ILE A 262 -4.07 27.25 -3.79
N SER A 263 -4.54 27.44 -2.55
CA SER A 263 -5.83 28.08 -2.29
C SER A 263 -5.75 29.60 -2.53
N ASN A 264 -6.82 30.20 -3.05
CA ASN A 264 -6.96 31.66 -3.23
C ASN A 264 -7.15 32.42 -1.92
N GLY A 265 -7.48 31.70 -0.84
CA GLY A 265 -7.64 32.21 0.52
C GLY A 265 -7.17 31.18 1.54
N ARG A 266 -7.57 31.38 2.80
CA ARG A 266 -7.28 30.48 3.91
C ARG A 266 -8.58 29.98 4.53
N TYR A 267 -8.52 28.78 5.09
CA TYR A 267 -9.59 28.12 5.82
C TYR A 267 -9.49 28.42 7.32
N ARG A 268 -10.62 28.30 8.00
CA ARG A 268 -10.73 28.31 9.47
C ARG A 268 -10.68 26.87 9.98
N SER A 269 -10.21 26.67 11.21
CA SER A 269 -10.45 25.43 11.96
C SER A 269 -11.93 25.37 12.34
N ASP A 270 -12.39 26.42 13.05
CA ASP A 270 -13.77 26.53 13.50
C ASP A 270 -14.46 27.80 12.98
N SER A 271 -15.79 27.85 13.07
CA SER A 271 -16.61 28.96 12.60
C SER A 271 -16.23 30.33 13.17
N GLU A 272 -15.72 30.34 14.40
CA GLU A 272 -15.35 31.49 15.22
C GLU A 272 -13.89 31.91 15.07
N THR A 273 -13.04 31.04 14.51
CA THR A 273 -11.59 31.30 14.42
C THR A 273 -11.24 32.10 13.16
N ALA A 274 -10.10 32.78 13.16
CA ALA A 274 -9.64 33.51 11.97
C ALA A 274 -9.17 32.53 10.86
N PRO A 275 -9.37 32.87 9.57
CA PRO A 275 -8.94 32.00 8.47
C PRO A 275 -7.42 32.05 8.31
N THR A 276 -6.74 31.02 8.82
CA THR A 276 -5.28 30.95 8.91
C THR A 276 -4.66 29.75 8.22
N ILE A 277 -5.46 28.74 7.83
CA ILE A 277 -4.96 27.48 7.27
C ILE A 277 -4.91 27.56 5.73
N PRO A 278 -3.72 27.59 5.11
CA PRO A 278 -3.60 27.50 3.66
C PRO A 278 -3.72 26.04 3.18
N VAL A 279 -4.19 25.84 1.95
CA VAL A 279 -4.02 24.56 1.24
C VAL A 279 -2.72 24.64 0.44
N CYS A 280 -1.83 23.69 0.68
CA CYS A 280 -0.47 23.70 0.17
C CYS A 280 -0.24 22.57 -0.83
N GLN A 281 0.68 22.76 -1.79
CA GLN A 281 1.04 21.73 -2.75
C GLN A 281 2.51 21.31 -2.65
N LYS A 282 2.72 20.02 -2.91
CA LYS A 282 4.01 19.36 -3.16
C LYS A 282 3.89 18.49 -4.41
N THR A 283 4.98 17.94 -4.90
CA THR A 283 4.95 17.05 -6.06
C THR A 283 4.10 15.82 -5.75
N GLY A 284 2.97 15.67 -6.43
CA GLY A 284 2.06 14.53 -6.28
C GLY A 284 1.17 14.56 -5.03
N ALA A 285 1.16 15.64 -4.25
CA ALA A 285 0.32 15.74 -3.06
C ALA A 285 -0.18 17.16 -2.77
N VAL A 286 -1.36 17.23 -2.16
CA VAL A 286 -1.89 18.43 -1.51
C VAL A 286 -1.90 18.19 -0.01
N PHE A 287 -1.60 19.20 0.79
CA PHE A 287 -1.60 19.06 2.24
C PHE A 287 -2.03 20.33 2.97
N TRP A 288 -2.44 20.17 4.23
CA TRP A 288 -2.59 21.26 5.19
C TRP A 288 -2.30 20.75 6.60
N GLN A 289 -2.17 21.70 7.53
CA GLN A 289 -2.02 21.43 8.96
C GLN A 289 -3.13 22.18 9.69
N GLY A 290 -3.79 21.50 10.62
CA GLY A 290 -4.95 22.02 11.33
C GLY A 290 -5.27 21.24 12.59
N ASP A 291 -6.46 21.51 13.06
CA ASP A 291 -7.26 20.76 14.03
C ASP A 291 -7.79 19.43 13.46
N MET A 292 -8.53 18.69 14.28
CA MET A 292 -9.44 17.65 13.84
C MET A 292 -10.76 17.72 14.60
N ASP A 293 -11.82 18.07 13.87
CA ASP A 293 -13.21 17.91 14.31
C ASP A 293 -13.76 16.55 13.91
N ILE A 294 -14.72 16.04 14.67
CA ILE A 294 -15.32 14.74 14.44
C ILE A 294 -16.54 14.88 13.55
N ASP A 295 -16.44 14.31 12.36
CA ASP A 295 -17.56 14.15 11.45
C ASP A 295 -18.20 12.77 11.64
N CYS A 296 -19.48 12.73 11.99
CA CYS A 296 -20.21 11.50 12.23
C CYS A 296 -21.22 11.18 11.13
N ASP A 297 -21.19 11.91 10.03
CA ASP A 297 -22.13 11.75 8.92
C ASP A 297 -22.11 10.33 8.31
N GLY A 298 -23.29 9.89 7.86
CA GLY A 298 -23.50 8.63 7.14
C GLY A 298 -24.38 7.60 7.84
N ILE A 299 -23.89 6.36 7.94
CA ILE A 299 -24.67 5.27 8.53
C ILE A 299 -24.87 5.51 10.03
N ARG A 300 -26.14 5.51 10.46
CA ARG A 300 -26.49 5.54 11.90
C ARG A 300 -25.88 4.36 12.64
N THR A 301 -25.15 4.67 13.70
CA THR A 301 -24.54 3.72 14.64
C THR A 301 -24.79 4.19 16.07
N PRO A 302 -24.49 3.38 17.10
CA PRO A 302 -24.52 3.86 18.48
C PRO A 302 -23.62 5.08 18.76
N GLN A 303 -22.52 5.22 17.99
CA GLN A 303 -21.54 6.30 18.11
C GLN A 303 -21.94 7.54 17.30
N CYS A 304 -22.51 7.34 16.11
CA CYS A 304 -22.86 8.40 15.18
C CYS A 304 -24.35 8.37 14.84
N ASN A 305 -25.10 9.32 15.38
CA ASN A 305 -26.52 9.54 15.16
C ASN A 305 -26.93 10.94 15.68
N GLU A 306 -28.19 11.31 15.50
CA GLU A 306 -28.76 12.60 15.89
C GLU A 306 -28.67 12.91 17.40
N ASP A 307 -28.60 11.87 18.25
CA ASP A 307 -28.47 12.03 19.70
C ASP A 307 -27.02 12.23 20.13
N THR A 308 -26.04 11.79 19.33
CA THR A 308 -24.61 11.86 19.64
C THR A 308 -23.87 12.96 18.89
N ASP A 309 -24.42 13.47 17.80
CA ASP A 309 -23.87 14.56 17.00
C ASP A 309 -25.00 15.52 16.61
N CYS A 310 -24.87 16.80 16.98
CA CYS A 310 -25.89 17.80 16.72
C CYS A 310 -25.99 18.21 15.25
N CYS A 311 -24.97 17.89 14.45
CA CYS A 311 -24.83 18.21 13.05
C CYS A 311 -25.01 17.00 12.13
N PHE A 312 -25.26 15.81 12.70
CA PHE A 312 -25.38 14.55 11.97
C PHE A 312 -26.31 14.63 10.75
N LEU A 313 -25.78 14.22 9.61
CA LEU A 313 -26.51 13.91 8.39
C LEU A 313 -26.51 12.39 8.14
N PRO A 314 -27.67 11.79 7.80
CA PRO A 314 -27.76 10.35 7.53
C PRO A 314 -27.27 9.96 6.14
N ASP A 315 -26.27 10.67 5.61
CA ASP A 315 -25.70 10.51 4.29
C ASP A 315 -24.24 11.01 4.28
N THR A 316 -23.44 10.60 3.30
CA THR A 316 -22.07 11.12 3.11
C THR A 316 -21.85 11.49 1.64
N ALA A 317 -21.05 12.51 1.33
CA ALA A 317 -20.82 12.91 -0.06
C ALA A 317 -20.22 11.79 -0.94
N CYS A 318 -19.48 10.84 -0.35
CA CYS A 318 -19.01 9.64 -1.02
C CYS A 318 -19.79 8.42 -0.54
N HIS A 319 -20.09 7.47 -1.42
CA HIS A 319 -20.79 6.23 -1.08
C HIS A 319 -19.92 5.01 -1.26
N SER A 320 -20.29 3.94 -0.55
CA SER A 320 -19.72 2.60 -0.67
C SER A 320 -19.88 2.01 -2.08
N SER A 321 -19.24 0.86 -2.34
CA SER A 321 -19.40 0.13 -3.61
C SER A 321 -20.82 -0.35 -3.88
N THR A 322 -21.70 -0.35 -2.88
CA THR A 322 -23.13 -0.67 -2.99
C THR A 322 -24.03 0.55 -2.89
N ASP A 323 -23.48 1.76 -3.11
CA ASP A 323 -24.22 3.03 -3.10
C ASP A 323 -24.95 3.28 -1.76
N GLN A 324 -24.26 3.04 -0.65
CA GLN A 324 -24.71 3.39 0.69
C GLN A 324 -23.79 4.46 1.28
N PRO A 325 -24.29 5.32 2.19
CA PRO A 325 -23.44 6.22 2.95
C PRO A 325 -22.30 5.46 3.63
N LEU A 326 -21.17 6.12 3.87
CA LEU A 326 -20.06 5.52 4.59
C LEU A 326 -20.40 5.39 6.08
N ASN A 327 -19.73 4.47 6.77
CA ASN A 327 -19.90 4.28 8.20
C ASN A 327 -18.77 4.99 8.96
N ALA A 328 -19.02 6.19 9.46
CA ALA A 328 -18.04 7.01 10.19
C ALA A 328 -17.43 6.29 11.40
N ALA A 329 -18.19 5.40 12.06
CA ALA A 329 -17.71 4.64 13.22
C ALA A 329 -16.81 3.46 12.85
N GLN A 330 -16.74 3.05 11.58
CA GLN A 330 -15.96 1.87 11.14
C GLN A 330 -14.89 2.19 10.09
N LEU A 331 -15.11 3.19 9.23
CA LEU A 331 -14.21 3.54 8.14
C LEU A 331 -13.48 4.84 8.45
N PRO A 332 -12.14 4.81 8.56
CA PRO A 332 -11.35 6.03 8.58
C PRO A 332 -11.48 6.80 7.27
N TYR A 333 -12.06 8.00 7.35
CA TYR A 333 -12.11 8.96 6.26
C TYR A 333 -11.84 10.39 6.75
N VAL A 334 -11.59 11.29 5.79
CA VAL A 334 -11.48 12.74 5.99
C VAL A 334 -12.51 13.47 5.15
N VAL A 335 -12.97 14.59 5.68
CA VAL A 335 -13.86 15.53 5.03
C VAL A 335 -13.04 16.59 4.31
N VAL A 336 -13.30 16.79 3.03
CA VAL A 336 -12.66 17.86 2.26
C VAL A 336 -13.62 19.05 2.16
N PRO A 337 -13.16 20.31 2.25
CA PRO A 337 -14.08 21.44 2.14
C PRO A 337 -14.79 21.42 0.78
N SER A 338 -16.09 21.71 0.78
CA SER A 338 -16.86 21.81 -0.46
C SER A 338 -16.21 22.82 -1.43
N PRO A 339 -16.19 22.53 -2.74
CA PRO A 339 -15.57 23.41 -3.73
C PRO A 339 -16.11 24.83 -3.66
N SER A 340 -15.21 25.81 -3.57
CA SER A 340 -15.56 27.22 -3.38
C SER A 340 -14.58 28.16 -4.10
N GLY A 341 -14.79 29.47 -3.96
CA GLY A 341 -13.83 30.46 -4.44
C GLY A 341 -12.47 30.40 -3.72
N ILE A 342 -12.41 29.77 -2.53
CA ILE A 342 -11.17 29.57 -1.78
C ILE A 342 -10.33 28.48 -2.43
N TRP A 343 -10.92 27.31 -2.69
CA TRP A 343 -10.25 26.18 -3.33
C TRP A 343 -11.27 25.18 -3.89
N ASP A 344 -10.88 24.47 -4.96
CA ASP A 344 -11.66 23.39 -5.55
C ASP A 344 -10.75 22.17 -5.72
N TYR A 345 -10.91 21.20 -4.82
CA TYR A 345 -10.09 20.00 -4.74
C TYR A 345 -10.13 19.16 -6.04
N ARG A 346 -11.20 19.27 -6.83
CA ARG A 346 -11.40 18.48 -8.06
C ARG A 346 -10.39 18.87 -9.13
N ASN A 347 -9.96 20.13 -9.15
CA ASN A 347 -8.90 20.63 -10.03
C ASN A 347 -7.52 20.05 -9.70
N HIS A 348 -7.39 19.39 -8.55
CA HIS A 348 -6.17 18.79 -8.04
C HIS A 348 -6.23 17.26 -8.02
N GLN A 349 -7.17 16.66 -8.78
CA GLN A 349 -7.37 15.21 -8.89
C GLN A 349 -7.70 14.54 -7.56
N ILE A 350 -8.31 15.29 -6.63
CA ILE A 350 -8.84 14.76 -5.37
C ILE A 350 -10.35 14.52 -5.54
N GLY A 351 -10.89 13.56 -4.80
CA GLY A 351 -12.31 13.23 -4.76
C GLY A 351 -12.55 11.92 -4.01
N CYS A 352 -13.77 11.41 -4.03
CA CYS A 352 -14.15 10.19 -3.31
C CYS A 352 -13.18 9.03 -3.51
N GLY A 353 -12.73 8.43 -2.41
CA GLY A 353 -11.79 7.32 -2.41
C GLY A 353 -10.34 7.70 -2.70
N THR A 354 -10.02 8.99 -2.78
CA THR A 354 -8.60 9.43 -2.81
C THR A 354 -7.94 9.01 -1.51
N ALA A 355 -6.81 8.30 -1.61
CA ALA A 355 -6.05 7.89 -0.44
C ALA A 355 -5.33 9.09 0.18
N ILE A 356 -5.29 9.11 1.51
CA ILE A 356 -4.70 10.19 2.31
C ILE A 356 -3.88 9.59 3.45
N ALA A 357 -2.79 10.26 3.83
CA ALA A 357 -2.14 10.07 5.12
C ALA A 357 -2.56 11.18 6.10
N ILE A 358 -3.00 10.80 7.30
CA ILE A 358 -3.27 11.69 8.42
C ILE A 358 -2.22 11.43 9.49
N ILE A 359 -1.59 12.49 10.01
CA ILE A 359 -0.50 12.39 10.96
C ILE A 359 -0.85 13.16 12.22
N TYR A 360 -0.79 12.48 13.36
CA TYR A 360 -0.98 13.06 14.69
C TYR A 360 -0.16 12.26 15.71
N ASN A 361 0.50 12.93 16.67
CA ASN A 361 1.31 12.29 17.72
C ASN A 361 2.27 11.18 17.24
N SER A 362 2.98 11.42 16.13
CA SER A 362 3.90 10.47 15.47
C SER A 362 3.25 9.21 14.88
N GLN A 363 1.92 9.13 14.88
CA GLN A 363 1.16 8.09 14.21
C GLN A 363 0.81 8.51 12.79
N VAL A 364 0.73 7.53 11.88
CA VAL A 364 0.24 7.72 10.51
C VAL A 364 -0.98 6.84 10.33
N LEU A 365 -2.10 7.44 9.97
CA LEU A 365 -3.32 6.76 9.57
C LEU A 365 -3.51 6.94 8.08
N TYR A 366 -3.74 5.84 7.36
CA TYR A 366 -4.13 5.89 5.96
C TYR A 366 -5.65 5.76 5.84
N ALA A 367 -6.26 6.73 5.20
CA ALA A 367 -7.71 6.87 5.11
C ALA A 367 -8.13 7.20 3.67
N VAL A 368 -9.42 7.50 3.49
CA VAL A 368 -9.98 7.96 2.22
C VAL A 368 -10.59 9.35 2.37
N VAL A 369 -10.70 10.10 1.27
CA VAL A 369 -11.69 11.18 1.18
C VAL A 369 -13.07 10.56 1.13
N GLY A 370 -13.88 10.82 2.17
CA GLY A 370 -15.19 10.20 2.38
C GLY A 370 -16.36 11.18 2.40
N ASP A 371 -16.12 12.44 2.72
CA ASP A 371 -17.19 13.44 2.76
C ASP A 371 -16.73 14.84 2.31
N THR A 372 -17.68 15.76 2.23
CA THR A 372 -17.46 17.18 1.97
C THR A 372 -18.11 18.07 3.02
N GLY A 373 -17.33 18.98 3.59
CA GLY A 373 -17.75 19.88 4.66
C GLY A 373 -18.07 21.30 4.17
N PRO A 374 -18.25 22.25 5.10
CA PRO A 374 -18.51 23.65 4.78
C PRO A 374 -17.42 24.28 3.89
N PRO A 375 -17.77 25.23 3.00
CA PRO A 375 -16.84 25.73 1.97
C PRO A 375 -15.68 26.61 2.48
N SER A 376 -15.65 26.91 3.79
CA SER A 376 -14.66 27.80 4.43
C SER A 376 -14.08 27.28 5.74
N ILE A 377 -14.41 26.04 6.12
CA ILE A 377 -13.90 25.32 7.31
C ILE A 377 -13.15 24.07 6.80
N ILE A 378 -12.11 23.65 7.51
CA ILE A 378 -11.31 22.46 7.19
C ILE A 378 -10.83 21.84 8.50
N GLY A 379 -10.62 20.52 8.53
CA GLY A 379 -10.15 19.82 9.73
C GLY A 379 -10.99 18.59 10.07
N GLU A 380 -12.15 18.39 9.45
CA GLU A 380 -13.06 17.33 9.88
C GLU A 380 -12.62 15.91 9.42
N ALA A 381 -12.80 14.91 10.28
CA ALA A 381 -12.53 13.50 9.98
C ALA A 381 -13.46 12.55 10.76
N SER A 382 -13.60 11.32 10.27
CA SER A 382 -14.56 10.38 10.85
C SER A 382 -14.23 9.97 12.30
N TYR A 383 -15.26 9.56 13.05
CA TYR A 383 -15.10 8.91 14.37
C TYR A 383 -13.97 7.85 14.37
N ALA A 384 -13.95 6.98 13.35
CA ALA A 384 -12.94 5.93 13.22
C ALA A 384 -11.52 6.48 13.01
N SER A 385 -11.39 7.62 12.30
CA SER A 385 -10.09 8.28 12.13
C SER A 385 -9.55 8.82 13.45
N ALA A 386 -10.38 9.53 14.22
CA ALA A 386 -9.99 10.06 15.52
C ALA A 386 -9.62 8.95 16.50
N ALA A 387 -10.46 7.92 16.62
CA ALA A 387 -10.22 6.77 17.47
C ALA A 387 -8.89 6.06 17.13
N ALA A 388 -8.58 5.91 15.85
CA ALA A 388 -7.34 5.26 15.39
C ALA A 388 -6.08 6.09 15.66
N LEU A 389 -6.21 7.43 15.74
CA LEU A 389 -5.12 8.36 16.06
C LEU A 389 -5.00 8.67 17.56
N GLY A 390 -5.86 8.07 18.40
CA GLY A 390 -5.92 8.36 19.84
C GLY A 390 -6.42 9.76 20.17
N ILE A 391 -7.16 10.38 19.25
CA ILE A 391 -7.94 11.61 19.48
C ILE A 391 -9.28 11.18 20.08
N ASP A 392 -9.82 11.97 21.01
CA ASP A 392 -11.15 11.70 21.58
C ASP A 392 -12.20 11.72 20.45
N PRO A 393 -12.85 10.59 20.13
CA PRO A 393 -13.75 10.52 18.99
C PRO A 393 -15.18 10.95 19.32
N ASP A 394 -15.46 11.49 20.51
CA ASP A 394 -16.79 11.98 20.87
C ASP A 394 -17.20 13.18 19.99
N PRO A 395 -18.32 13.12 19.23
CA PRO A 395 -18.67 14.18 18.29
C PRO A 395 -19.07 15.52 18.93
N LYS A 396 -19.40 15.54 20.23
CA LYS A 396 -19.80 16.76 20.94
C LYS A 396 -18.65 17.45 21.64
N THR A 397 -17.65 16.67 22.03
CA THR A 397 -16.63 17.11 23.01
C THR A 397 -15.21 16.69 22.67
N GLY A 398 -15.05 15.78 21.71
CA GLY A 398 -13.77 15.27 21.26
C GLY A 398 -13.10 16.16 20.23
N GLY A 399 -12.20 15.56 19.45
CA GLY A 399 -11.36 16.27 18.50
C GLY A 399 -10.05 16.80 19.10
N THR A 400 -9.38 17.65 18.34
CA THR A 400 -8.17 18.36 18.80
C THR A 400 -8.00 19.69 18.09
N ASP A 401 -7.69 20.76 18.84
CA ASP A 401 -7.57 22.13 18.29
C ASP A 401 -6.38 22.33 17.33
N SER A 402 -5.42 21.39 17.26
CA SER A 402 -4.25 21.51 16.39
C SER A 402 -3.41 20.23 16.31
N GLY A 403 -2.39 20.26 15.45
CA GLY A 403 -1.32 19.25 15.43
C GLY A 403 -1.57 18.10 14.44
N VAL A 404 -2.64 18.18 13.65
CA VAL A 404 -2.96 17.19 12.64
C VAL A 404 -2.44 17.66 11.29
N THR A 405 -1.76 16.78 10.58
CA THR A 405 -1.30 17.00 9.19
C THR A 405 -2.03 16.06 8.26
N TYR A 406 -2.60 16.62 7.19
CA TYR A 406 -3.36 15.89 6.19
C TYR A 406 -2.61 15.92 4.86
N ILE A 407 -2.30 14.77 4.28
CA ILE A 407 -1.56 14.67 3.00
C ILE A 407 -2.36 13.82 2.00
N PHE A 408 -2.98 14.49 1.03
CA PHE A 408 -3.82 13.91 -0.01
C PHE A 408 -2.95 13.57 -1.22
N PHE A 409 -2.90 12.29 -1.58
CA PHE A 409 -2.12 11.83 -2.72
C PHE A 409 -2.89 12.07 -4.02
N GLN A 410 -2.37 12.98 -4.86
CA GLN A 410 -2.99 13.34 -6.12
C GLN A 410 -2.83 12.20 -7.13
N GLY A 411 -3.79 12.06 -8.04
CA GLY A 411 -3.72 11.10 -9.14
C GLY A 411 -5.09 10.55 -9.51
N SER A 412 -5.11 9.56 -10.41
CA SER A 412 -6.34 8.87 -10.81
C SER A 412 -6.63 7.59 -10.01
N GLN A 413 -5.65 7.09 -9.24
CA GLN A 413 -5.84 5.91 -8.40
C GLN A 413 -6.80 6.23 -7.25
N ARG A 414 -7.71 5.29 -6.96
CA ARG A 414 -8.70 5.38 -5.88
C ARG A 414 -8.72 4.09 -5.10
N VAL A 415 -9.00 4.20 -3.81
CA VAL A 415 -9.32 3.06 -2.96
C VAL A 415 -10.62 2.46 -3.47
N SER A 416 -10.59 1.16 -3.78
CA SER A 416 -11.75 0.43 -4.29
C SER A 416 -11.74 -1.00 -3.75
N PRO A 417 -12.86 -1.48 -3.16
CA PRO A 417 -14.01 -0.68 -2.74
C PRO A 417 -13.61 0.35 -1.65
N ILE A 418 -14.24 1.53 -1.65
CA ILE A 418 -13.87 2.67 -0.78
C ILE A 418 -14.02 2.32 0.72
N GLU A 419 -15.00 1.48 1.03
CA GLU A 419 -15.30 1.00 2.38
C GLU A 419 -14.31 -0.04 2.91
N ASN A 420 -13.33 -0.46 2.11
CA ASN A 420 -12.30 -1.39 2.55
C ASN A 420 -11.07 -0.63 3.05
N HIS A 421 -10.99 -0.49 4.38
CA HIS A 421 -9.87 0.19 5.03
C HIS A 421 -8.49 -0.46 4.72
N ASN A 422 -8.40 -1.78 4.56
CA ASN A 422 -7.13 -2.44 4.20
C ASN A 422 -6.64 -2.00 2.81
N ASN A 423 -7.56 -1.69 1.89
CA ASN A 423 -7.21 -1.15 0.58
C ASN A 423 -6.75 0.31 0.70
N ALA A 424 -7.32 1.10 1.61
CA ALA A 424 -6.84 2.45 1.93
C ALA A 424 -5.43 2.42 2.51
N VAL A 425 -5.15 1.50 3.43
CA VAL A 425 -3.80 1.28 3.97
C VAL A 425 -2.83 0.90 2.86
N THR A 426 -3.16 -0.12 2.06
CA THR A 426 -2.26 -0.62 1.01
C THR A 426 -1.93 0.48 -0.02
N LEU A 427 -2.95 1.15 -0.56
CA LEU A 427 -2.75 2.21 -1.55
C LEU A 427 -2.09 3.46 -0.94
N GLY A 428 -2.51 3.86 0.26
CA GLY A 428 -1.97 5.01 0.97
C GLY A 428 -0.48 4.84 1.28
N GLN A 429 -0.06 3.66 1.74
CA GLN A 429 1.36 3.35 1.97
C GLN A 429 2.18 3.45 0.69
N GLN A 430 1.68 2.89 -0.42
CA GLN A 430 2.35 2.98 -1.73
C GLN A 430 2.53 4.43 -2.16
N LEU A 431 1.45 5.22 -2.14
CA LEU A 431 1.47 6.62 -2.58
C LEU A 431 2.31 7.49 -1.66
N ALA A 432 2.35 7.20 -0.36
CA ALA A 432 3.19 7.88 0.60
C ALA A 432 4.68 7.63 0.34
N HIS A 433 5.09 6.41 0.00
CA HIS A 433 6.47 6.12 -0.41
C HIS A 433 6.85 6.93 -1.65
N THR A 434 5.99 6.95 -2.67
CA THR A 434 6.19 7.78 -3.87
C THR A 434 6.32 9.25 -3.53
N PHE A 435 5.46 9.77 -2.64
CA PHE A 435 5.50 11.15 -2.19
C PHE A 435 6.83 11.52 -1.51
N VAL A 436 7.30 10.67 -0.58
CA VAL A 436 8.58 10.88 0.14
C VAL A 436 9.78 10.81 -0.79
N ASN A 437 9.74 9.96 -1.83
CA ASN A 437 10.83 9.84 -2.79
C ASN A 437 10.90 11.02 -3.77
N ASN A 438 9.78 11.69 -4.03
CA ASN A 438 9.67 12.76 -5.03
C ASN A 438 9.79 14.19 -4.46
N ASN A 439 9.87 14.34 -3.14
CA ASN A 439 10.00 15.62 -2.42
C ASN A 439 11.15 15.51 -1.43
#